data_AF-A0A9C8WSR2-F1
#
_entry.id   AF-A0A9C8WSR2-F1
#
_cell.length_a   1.000
_cell.length_b   1.000
_cell.length_c   1.000
_cell.angle_alpha   90.00
_cell.angle_beta   90.00
_cell.angle_gamma   90.00
#
_symmetry.space_group_name_H-M   'P 1'
#
loop_
_entity.id
_entity.type
_entity.pdbx_description
1 polymer ?
#
loop_
_entity_poly.entity_id
_entity_poly.type
_entity_poly.pdbx_seq_one_letter_code
_entity_poly.pdbx_strand_id
1 'polypeptide(L)'
;MKPPSKLISALIVVPFLFLLIIYLVYRETTTKRPEQLAVTTAGYVEMCLSCHTTEKLDRAHDAKVVGCSPCHLGDAMAIDKDKAHENMVLNPGDLRIVDKTCGVEGCHPADVHKVKNSLMATNRGILSTLLYYWGERETQDSNITVEQLLASGETSLALDYFRKLCATCHLWKQKNDLPDAPEFFNEKGGGCSACHYILPQGVKRLTVTAFEESNSGGADGKKNKKPHPLIIKKVPDENCIRCHNRSGRIGISYGGIFESEGYGTPYENGGLSSRRLPGNRFYLKIAEDIHHKKGMSCIDCHTRDEIMGNGTSYAHYEDQLEISCQVCHSNKPGTTRKGKKLTNLTEDQGKFILIGRNNEKVYPVKPPKKESCGYPGHKRLTCESCHSTWVPQCYGCHAKRDARETHLDKLTLKETPGWWEEGRSYIRYEKPMLGVWGDKVVIVTPGCQDVVTLVDKDGNIEGGFNRFTMAAINPHTTQAKGRQCADCHSSPKTLGLGEGTVTKKDGKWAFTPVDQGVETLEGRTVGFDNFVDINGKQLQHGSRDNLRPFNGEELRRILRVGLCLQCHTSYDDPAYLNYDPKRPCPVYREP
;
A
#
# COMPACT_ATOMS: atom_id res chain seq x y z
N MET A 1 -73.69 -28.41 34.11
CA MET A 1 -73.20 -29.25 32.99
C MET A 1 -72.03 -28.52 32.34
N LYS A 2 -70.80 -29.07 32.40
CA LYS A 2 -69.68 -28.49 31.64
C LYS A 2 -70.03 -28.61 30.15
N PRO A 3 -69.92 -27.54 29.33
CA PRO A 3 -70.14 -27.67 27.90
C PRO A 3 -69.21 -28.76 27.37
N PRO A 4 -69.66 -29.64 26.46
CA PRO A 4 -68.77 -30.65 25.89
C PRO A 4 -67.58 -29.91 25.28
N SER A 5 -66.36 -30.30 25.65
CA SER A 5 -65.11 -29.60 25.28
C SER A 5 -65.02 -29.31 23.76
N LYS A 6 -65.66 -30.14 22.94
CA LYS A 6 -65.80 -29.99 21.48
C LYS A 6 -66.55 -28.71 21.04
N LEU A 7 -67.53 -28.22 21.81
CA LEU A 7 -68.31 -27.02 21.45
C LEU A 7 -67.52 -25.72 21.70
N ILE A 8 -66.69 -25.70 22.74
CA ILE A 8 -65.81 -24.55 23.06
C ILE A 8 -64.69 -24.47 22.02
N SER A 9 -64.13 -25.61 21.61
CA SER A 9 -63.16 -25.66 20.51
C SER A 9 -63.76 -25.16 19.20
N ALA A 10 -64.99 -25.53 18.84
CA ALA A 10 -65.64 -25.05 17.62
C ALA A 10 -65.91 -23.54 17.63
N LEU A 11 -66.32 -22.98 18.77
CA LEU A 11 -66.58 -21.53 18.95
C LEU A 11 -65.32 -20.66 18.84
N ILE A 12 -64.13 -21.20 19.06
CA ILE A 12 -62.85 -20.48 18.92
C ILE A 12 -62.23 -20.75 17.55
N VAL A 13 -62.26 -21.99 17.07
CA VAL A 13 -61.60 -22.40 15.84
C VAL A 13 -62.31 -21.86 14.60
N VAL A 14 -63.65 -21.85 14.57
CA VAL A 14 -64.40 -21.39 13.39
C VAL A 14 -64.19 -19.90 13.11
N PRO A 15 -64.31 -18.97 14.09
CA PRO A 15 -64.01 -17.56 13.87
C PRO A 15 -62.54 -17.32 13.55
N PHE A 16 -61.63 -18.06 14.16
CA PHE A 16 -60.20 -17.97 13.86
C PHE A 16 -59.90 -18.37 12.41
N LEU A 17 -60.47 -19.47 11.93
CA LEU A 17 -60.34 -19.90 10.53
C LEU A 17 -60.96 -18.88 9.58
N PHE A 18 -62.11 -18.30 9.93
CA PHE A 18 -62.75 -17.28 9.10
C PHE A 18 -61.90 -15.99 9.02
N LEU A 19 -61.36 -15.52 10.15
CA LEU A 19 -60.43 -14.38 10.18
C LEU A 19 -59.14 -14.68 9.43
N LEU A 20 -58.62 -15.91 9.53
CA LEU A 20 -57.45 -16.34 8.78
C LEU A 20 -57.73 -16.32 7.26
N ILE A 21 -58.91 -16.80 6.82
CA ILE A 21 -59.30 -16.75 5.41
C ILE A 21 -59.43 -15.31 4.93
N ILE A 22 -60.09 -14.43 5.69
CA ILE A 22 -60.17 -12.99 5.35
C ILE A 22 -58.78 -12.38 5.24
N TYR A 23 -57.89 -12.68 6.19
CA TYR A 23 -56.52 -12.21 6.16
C TYR A 23 -55.75 -12.71 4.93
N LEU A 24 -55.87 -14.01 4.58
CA LEU A 24 -55.23 -14.58 3.41
C LEU A 24 -55.76 -13.98 2.10
N VAL A 25 -57.07 -13.77 1.98
CA VAL A 25 -57.70 -13.12 0.82
C VAL A 25 -57.26 -11.66 0.71
N TYR A 26 -57.28 -10.92 1.84
CA TYR A 26 -56.80 -9.54 1.87
C TYR A 26 -55.33 -9.45 1.45
N ARG A 27 -54.48 -10.34 1.98
CA ARG A 27 -53.07 -10.40 1.63
C ARG A 27 -52.86 -10.74 0.15
N GLU A 28 -53.57 -11.73 -0.38
CA GLU A 28 -53.42 -12.13 -1.79
C GLU A 28 -53.89 -11.02 -2.73
N THR A 29 -55.01 -10.36 -2.42
CA THR A 29 -55.58 -9.29 -3.26
C THR A 29 -54.79 -7.97 -3.20
N THR A 30 -54.04 -7.73 -2.11
CA THR A 30 -53.22 -6.52 -1.95
C THR A 30 -51.77 -6.70 -2.38
N THR A 31 -51.31 -7.94 -2.58
CA THR A 31 -49.94 -8.23 -3.04
C THR A 31 -49.79 -7.88 -4.51
N LYS A 32 -49.05 -6.81 -4.82
CA LYS A 32 -48.71 -6.42 -6.19
C LYS A 32 -47.61 -7.33 -6.73
N ARG A 33 -47.96 -8.23 -7.65
CA ARG A 33 -47.00 -9.09 -8.35
C ARG A 33 -46.65 -8.48 -9.72
N PRO A 34 -45.39 -8.52 -10.14
CA PRO A 34 -45.02 -8.12 -11.50
C PRO A 34 -45.64 -9.08 -12.52
N GLU A 35 -46.01 -8.54 -13.69
CA GLU A 35 -46.70 -9.29 -14.76
C GLU A 35 -45.85 -10.41 -15.36
N GLN A 36 -44.52 -10.29 -15.27
CA GLN A 36 -43.56 -11.26 -15.80
C GLN A 36 -42.46 -11.54 -14.78
N LEU A 37 -41.99 -12.79 -14.75
CA LEU A 37 -40.78 -13.16 -14.04
C LEU A 37 -39.59 -12.53 -14.77
N ALA A 38 -38.81 -11.74 -14.05
CA ALA A 38 -37.57 -11.21 -14.57
C ALA A 38 -36.53 -12.34 -14.57
N VAL A 39 -36.07 -12.74 -15.76
CA VAL A 39 -35.00 -13.71 -15.93
C VAL A 39 -33.83 -13.02 -16.63
N THR A 40 -32.64 -13.15 -16.06
CA THR A 40 -31.43 -12.55 -16.59
C THR A 40 -30.91 -13.32 -17.79
N THR A 41 -30.01 -12.72 -18.57
CA THR A 41 -29.39 -13.38 -19.73
C THR A 41 -28.59 -14.62 -19.32
N ALA A 42 -28.02 -14.63 -18.10
CA ALA A 42 -27.34 -15.78 -17.52
C ALA A 42 -28.29 -16.85 -16.96
N GLY A 43 -29.61 -16.66 -17.05
CA GLY A 43 -30.62 -17.65 -16.65
C GLY A 43 -31.06 -17.58 -15.20
N TYR A 44 -30.72 -16.52 -14.46
CA TYR A 44 -31.15 -16.34 -13.07
C TYR A 44 -32.53 -15.67 -13.01
N VAL A 45 -33.41 -16.17 -12.13
CA VAL A 45 -34.64 -15.44 -11.77
C VAL A 45 -34.24 -14.29 -10.85
N GLU A 46 -34.64 -13.07 -11.17
CA GLU A 46 -34.22 -11.87 -10.46
C GLU A 46 -35.38 -10.90 -10.19
N MET A 47 -36.14 -11.16 -9.14
CA MET A 47 -37.27 -10.34 -8.75
C MET A 47 -36.86 -9.01 -8.12
N CYS A 48 -35.57 -8.78 -7.79
CA CYS A 48 -35.09 -7.46 -7.39
C CYS A 48 -35.39 -6.40 -8.46
N LEU A 49 -35.35 -6.78 -9.75
CA LEU A 49 -35.63 -5.89 -10.88
C LEU A 49 -37.08 -5.38 -10.93
N SER A 50 -38.00 -5.99 -10.18
CA SER A 50 -39.37 -5.49 -10.04
C SER A 50 -39.45 -4.18 -9.25
N CYS A 51 -38.50 -3.97 -8.34
CA CYS A 51 -38.41 -2.78 -7.49
C CYS A 51 -37.20 -1.89 -7.84
N HIS A 52 -36.09 -2.50 -8.27
CA HIS A 52 -34.82 -1.86 -8.60
C HIS A 52 -34.63 -1.74 -10.12
N THR A 53 -35.31 -0.75 -10.72
CA THR A 53 -35.36 -0.55 -12.18
C THR A 53 -34.41 0.53 -12.70
N THR A 54 -33.71 1.23 -11.82
CA THR A 54 -32.95 2.46 -12.12
C THR A 54 -31.44 2.30 -11.96
N GLU A 55 -31.04 1.16 -11.40
CA GLU A 55 -29.68 0.79 -11.05
C GLU A 55 -28.86 0.61 -12.33
N LYS A 56 -27.73 1.32 -12.42
CA LYS A 56 -26.83 1.26 -13.57
C LYS A 56 -25.52 0.65 -13.14
N LEU A 57 -25.19 -0.50 -13.72
CA LEU A 57 -23.99 -1.27 -13.45
C LEU A 57 -23.03 -1.20 -14.64
N ASP A 58 -21.84 -1.78 -14.50
CA ASP A 58 -20.96 -1.95 -15.65
C ASP A 58 -21.51 -3.03 -16.61
N ARG A 59 -21.06 -2.98 -17.86
CA ARG A 59 -21.57 -3.86 -18.91
C ARG A 59 -21.40 -5.35 -18.63
N ALA A 60 -20.34 -5.76 -17.92
CA ALA A 60 -20.08 -7.18 -17.68
C ALA A 60 -20.96 -7.73 -16.54
N HIS A 61 -21.33 -6.88 -15.59
CA HIS A 61 -22.16 -7.23 -14.43
C HIS A 61 -23.53 -6.54 -14.47
N ASP A 62 -24.05 -6.24 -15.66
CA ASP A 62 -25.33 -5.56 -15.78
C ASP A 62 -26.45 -6.39 -15.12
N ALA A 63 -27.40 -5.71 -14.48
CA ALA A 63 -28.45 -6.38 -13.71
C ALA A 63 -29.37 -7.25 -14.61
N LYS A 64 -29.46 -6.94 -15.90
CA LYS A 64 -30.17 -7.77 -16.89
C LYS A 64 -29.33 -8.95 -17.40
N VAL A 65 -28.01 -8.90 -17.21
CA VAL A 65 -27.08 -9.95 -17.64
C VAL A 65 -26.90 -10.96 -16.53
N VAL A 66 -26.42 -10.53 -15.36
CA VAL A 66 -26.07 -11.41 -14.23
C VAL A 66 -27.18 -11.41 -13.17
N GLY A 67 -27.79 -10.27 -12.88
CA GLY A 67 -28.73 -10.12 -11.77
C GLY A 67 -28.10 -9.51 -10.53
N CYS A 68 -28.91 -9.26 -9.50
CA CYS A 68 -28.49 -8.63 -8.25
C CYS A 68 -28.04 -9.69 -7.24
N SER A 69 -28.83 -10.75 -7.10
CA SER A 69 -28.66 -11.83 -6.13
C SER A 69 -27.38 -12.66 -6.28
N PRO A 70 -26.77 -12.87 -7.47
CA PRO A 70 -25.47 -13.55 -7.52
C PRO A 70 -24.34 -12.76 -6.85
N CYS A 71 -24.49 -11.45 -6.74
CA CYS A 71 -23.54 -10.59 -6.01
C CYS A 71 -24.01 -10.36 -4.57
N HIS A 72 -25.25 -9.92 -4.40
CA HIS A 72 -25.75 -9.47 -3.12
C HIS A 72 -26.39 -10.57 -2.28
N LEU A 73 -26.51 -11.80 -2.78
CA LEU A 73 -27.30 -12.86 -2.16
C LEU A 73 -28.77 -12.40 -1.98
N GLY A 74 -29.45 -12.87 -0.94
CA GLY A 74 -30.88 -12.61 -0.75
C GLY A 74 -31.79 -13.61 -1.46
N ASP A 75 -33.09 -13.46 -1.26
CA ASP A 75 -34.10 -14.27 -1.94
C ASP A 75 -34.52 -13.60 -3.25
N ALA A 76 -33.91 -14.05 -4.35
CA ALA A 76 -34.15 -13.54 -5.69
C ALA A 76 -35.58 -13.80 -6.23
N MET A 77 -36.36 -14.65 -5.57
CA MET A 77 -37.75 -14.95 -5.95
C MET A 77 -38.78 -14.17 -5.13
N ALA A 78 -38.36 -13.57 -4.01
CA ALA A 78 -39.24 -12.77 -3.18
C ALA A 78 -39.50 -11.40 -3.81
N ILE A 79 -40.76 -11.00 -3.83
CA ILE A 79 -41.22 -9.65 -4.19
C ILE A 79 -41.51 -8.79 -2.96
N ASP A 80 -41.56 -9.43 -1.79
CA ASP A 80 -41.65 -8.75 -0.51
C ASP A 80 -40.26 -8.23 -0.12
N LYS A 81 -40.20 -6.96 0.30
CA LYS A 81 -38.95 -6.29 0.59
C LYS A 81 -38.14 -7.01 1.66
N ASP A 82 -38.76 -7.36 2.78
CA ASP A 82 -38.01 -7.87 3.93
C ASP A 82 -37.49 -9.28 3.66
N LYS A 83 -38.29 -10.10 2.94
CA LYS A 83 -37.87 -11.42 2.48
C LYS A 83 -36.77 -11.36 1.42
N ALA A 84 -36.90 -10.50 0.42
CA ALA A 84 -35.91 -10.37 -0.65
C ALA A 84 -34.53 -9.97 -0.11
N HIS A 85 -34.50 -9.08 0.89
CA HIS A 85 -33.25 -8.61 1.51
C HIS A 85 -32.74 -9.52 2.64
N GLU A 86 -33.44 -10.61 2.98
CA GLU A 86 -33.01 -11.53 4.04
C GLU A 86 -31.66 -12.18 3.66
N ASN A 87 -30.66 -12.10 4.54
CA ASN A 87 -29.29 -12.59 4.29
C ASN A 87 -28.56 -11.92 3.11
N MET A 88 -29.00 -10.75 2.66
CA MET A 88 -28.29 -9.97 1.65
C MET A 88 -26.94 -9.45 2.19
N VAL A 89 -25.93 -9.44 1.33
CA VAL A 89 -24.62 -8.86 1.61
C VAL A 89 -24.41 -7.57 0.83
N LEU A 90 -23.93 -6.53 1.51
CA LEU A 90 -23.75 -5.22 0.91
C LEU A 90 -22.51 -5.16 0.01
N ASN A 91 -21.41 -5.82 0.42
CA ASN A 91 -20.17 -5.87 -0.33
C ASN A 91 -19.90 -7.30 -0.82
N PRO A 92 -20.17 -7.61 -2.10
CA PRO A 92 -19.89 -8.93 -2.66
C PRO A 92 -18.40 -9.27 -2.68
N GLY A 93 -17.51 -8.28 -2.72
CA GLY A 93 -16.07 -8.51 -2.84
C GLY A 93 -15.37 -8.86 -1.53
N ASP A 94 -16.08 -8.88 -0.40
CA ASP A 94 -15.49 -9.10 0.91
C ASP A 94 -14.92 -10.52 1.06
N LEU A 95 -13.65 -10.64 1.49
CA LEU A 95 -12.95 -11.93 1.53
C LEU A 95 -13.61 -12.98 2.44
N ARG A 96 -14.49 -12.55 3.37
CA ARG A 96 -15.25 -13.44 4.26
C ARG A 96 -16.44 -14.12 3.58
N ILE A 97 -16.95 -13.55 2.48
CA ILE A 97 -18.11 -14.06 1.75
C ILE A 97 -17.82 -14.34 0.27
N VAL A 98 -16.68 -13.90 -0.24
CA VAL A 98 -16.37 -13.89 -1.68
C VAL A 98 -16.52 -15.25 -2.35
N ASP A 99 -16.32 -16.36 -1.63
CA ASP A 99 -16.52 -17.73 -2.15
C ASP A 99 -17.96 -18.00 -2.57
N LYS A 100 -18.94 -17.27 -2.00
CA LYS A 100 -20.37 -17.36 -2.32
C LYS A 100 -20.85 -16.32 -3.34
N THR A 101 -19.98 -15.41 -3.76
CA THR A 101 -20.31 -14.30 -4.66
C THR A 101 -19.39 -14.31 -5.88
N CYS A 102 -18.25 -13.61 -5.87
CA CYS A 102 -17.34 -13.55 -7.01
C CYS A 102 -16.66 -14.91 -7.29
N GLY A 103 -16.51 -15.75 -6.28
CA GLY A 103 -15.82 -17.03 -6.32
C GLY A 103 -16.64 -18.23 -6.79
N VAL A 104 -17.92 -18.04 -7.13
CA VAL A 104 -18.77 -19.14 -7.58
C VAL A 104 -18.40 -19.62 -8.99
N GLU A 105 -18.83 -20.84 -9.33
CA GLU A 105 -18.68 -21.38 -10.67
C GLU A 105 -19.33 -20.45 -11.72
N GLY A 106 -18.69 -20.30 -12.88
CA GLY A 106 -19.12 -19.36 -13.91
C GLY A 106 -18.67 -17.89 -13.70
N CYS A 107 -18.05 -17.58 -12.55
CA CYS A 107 -17.52 -16.24 -12.24
C CYS A 107 -15.98 -16.22 -12.17
N HIS A 108 -15.40 -16.00 -10.98
CA HIS A 108 -13.95 -15.88 -10.75
C HIS A 108 -13.42 -16.85 -9.68
N PRO A 109 -13.73 -18.17 -9.76
CA PRO A 109 -13.38 -19.13 -8.72
C PRO A 109 -11.85 -19.27 -8.51
N ALA A 110 -11.08 -19.14 -9.59
CA ALA A 110 -9.61 -19.25 -9.53
C ALA A 110 -8.93 -18.06 -8.84
N ASP A 111 -9.59 -16.90 -8.75
CA ASP A 111 -8.97 -15.69 -8.21
C ASP A 111 -9.08 -15.58 -6.70
N VAL A 112 -10.11 -16.16 -6.10
CA VAL A 112 -10.33 -16.07 -4.65
C VAL A 112 -9.15 -16.64 -3.87
N HIS A 113 -8.72 -17.84 -4.24
CA HIS A 113 -7.56 -18.47 -3.61
C HIS A 113 -6.28 -17.65 -3.78
N LYS A 114 -6.07 -17.08 -4.98
CA LYS A 114 -4.91 -16.21 -5.26
C LYS A 114 -4.90 -14.99 -4.35
N VAL A 115 -6.02 -14.27 -4.28
CA VAL A 115 -6.14 -13.03 -3.50
C VAL A 115 -5.95 -13.30 -2.02
N LYS A 116 -6.60 -14.34 -1.47
CA LYS A 116 -6.46 -14.70 -0.04
C LYS A 116 -5.02 -15.04 0.34
N ASN A 117 -4.23 -15.61 -0.57
CA ASN A 117 -2.82 -15.92 -0.36
C ASN A 117 -1.84 -14.77 -0.66
N SER A 118 -2.31 -13.66 -1.22
CA SER A 118 -1.46 -12.50 -1.53
C SER A 118 -0.93 -11.82 -0.26
N LEU A 119 0.22 -11.14 -0.37
CA LEU A 119 0.76 -10.34 0.74
C LEU A 119 -0.16 -9.22 1.21
N MET A 120 -1.01 -8.65 0.34
CA MET A 120 -1.98 -7.61 0.73
C MET A 120 -3.15 -8.16 1.55
N ALA A 121 -3.55 -9.41 1.32
CA ALA A 121 -4.57 -10.06 2.13
C ALA A 121 -3.98 -10.59 3.44
N THR A 122 -2.85 -11.29 3.37
CA THR A 122 -2.25 -11.91 4.55
C THR A 122 -1.58 -10.90 5.48
N ASN A 123 -1.03 -9.80 4.94
CA ASN A 123 -0.11 -8.89 5.63
C ASN A 123 1.07 -9.59 6.32
N ARG A 124 1.38 -10.82 5.90
CA ARG A 124 2.39 -11.68 6.51
C ARG A 124 3.74 -11.00 6.63
N GLY A 125 4.20 -10.34 5.56
CA GLY A 125 5.46 -9.60 5.58
C GLY A 125 5.52 -8.49 6.64
N ILE A 126 4.42 -7.77 6.88
CA ILE A 126 4.34 -6.72 7.91
C ILE A 126 4.37 -7.35 9.30
N LEU A 127 3.51 -8.34 9.53
CA LEU A 127 3.36 -9.02 10.82
C LEU A 127 4.67 -9.69 11.24
N SER A 128 5.24 -10.51 10.36
CA SER A 128 6.48 -11.24 10.65
C SER A 128 7.67 -10.31 10.84
N THR A 129 7.76 -9.22 10.08
CA THR A 129 8.82 -8.22 10.25
C THR A 129 8.70 -7.51 11.59
N LEU A 130 7.50 -7.07 11.98
CA LEU A 130 7.27 -6.37 13.24
C LEU A 130 7.58 -7.29 14.45
N LEU A 131 7.08 -8.52 14.42
CA LEU A 131 7.36 -9.54 15.44
C LEU A 131 8.87 -9.80 15.60
N TYR A 132 9.59 -9.91 14.49
CA TYR A 132 11.04 -10.11 14.51
C TYR A 132 11.78 -8.87 15.04
N TYR A 133 11.41 -7.68 14.57
CA TYR A 133 12.04 -6.43 14.99
C TYR A 133 11.86 -6.16 16.47
N TRP A 134 10.71 -6.48 17.03
CA TRP A 134 10.43 -6.28 18.45
C TRP A 134 10.85 -7.48 19.31
N GLY A 135 11.62 -8.43 18.75
CA GLY A 135 12.21 -9.53 19.48
C GLY A 135 11.22 -10.63 19.91
N GLU A 136 9.98 -10.58 19.44
CA GLU A 136 8.96 -11.59 19.75
C GLU A 136 9.11 -12.87 18.90
N ARG A 137 9.91 -12.81 17.82
CA ARG A 137 10.29 -13.97 16.99
C ARG A 137 11.73 -13.90 16.53
N GLU A 138 12.32 -15.06 16.30
CA GLU A 138 13.72 -15.19 15.85
C GLU A 138 13.90 -14.99 14.34
N THR A 139 12.82 -15.12 13.54
CA THR A 139 12.89 -15.00 12.08
C THR A 139 11.73 -14.18 11.50
N GLN A 140 11.92 -13.67 10.28
CA GLN A 140 10.91 -12.95 9.52
C GLN A 140 9.99 -13.88 8.68
N ASP A 141 10.12 -15.20 8.83
CA ASP A 141 9.45 -16.21 8.00
C ASP A 141 8.15 -16.77 8.60
N SER A 142 7.61 -16.13 9.64
CA SER A 142 6.38 -16.56 10.30
C SER A 142 5.22 -16.73 9.32
N ASN A 143 4.39 -17.77 9.53
CA ASN A 143 3.18 -18.08 8.78
C ASN A 143 1.95 -17.26 9.20
N ILE A 144 2.11 -16.29 10.10
CA ILE A 144 0.99 -15.53 10.66
C ILE A 144 0.31 -14.66 9.59
N THR A 145 -1.02 -14.64 9.59
CA THR A 145 -1.83 -13.82 8.67
C THR A 145 -2.91 -13.04 9.40
N VAL A 146 -3.43 -11.98 8.78
CA VAL A 146 -4.57 -11.22 9.31
C VAL A 146 -5.81 -12.10 9.49
N GLU A 147 -6.07 -13.02 8.57
CA GLU A 147 -7.19 -13.98 8.69
C GLU A 147 -7.06 -14.83 9.96
N GLN A 148 -5.85 -15.35 10.23
CA GLN A 148 -5.58 -16.12 11.44
C GLN A 148 -5.76 -15.26 12.69
N LEU A 149 -5.26 -14.01 12.70
CA LEU A 149 -5.43 -13.08 13.82
C LEU A 149 -6.90 -12.74 14.09
N LEU A 150 -7.72 -12.61 13.05
CA LEU A 150 -9.17 -12.39 13.17
C LEU A 150 -9.86 -13.60 13.79
N ALA A 151 -9.43 -14.82 13.44
CA ALA A 151 -10.00 -16.06 13.94
C ALA A 151 -9.55 -16.41 15.37
N SER A 152 -8.26 -16.23 15.67
CA SER A 152 -7.67 -16.64 16.95
C SER A 152 -7.81 -15.59 18.06
N GLY A 153 -7.90 -14.32 17.70
CA GLY A 153 -7.80 -13.21 18.65
C GLY A 153 -6.41 -13.07 19.28
N GLU A 154 -5.39 -13.75 18.76
CA GLU A 154 -4.01 -13.69 19.25
C GLU A 154 -3.52 -12.24 19.28
N THR A 155 -2.79 -11.91 20.36
CA THR A 155 -2.19 -10.61 20.58
C THR A 155 -0.90 -10.73 21.37
N SER A 156 -0.06 -9.71 21.24
CA SER A 156 1.25 -9.51 21.85
C SER A 156 1.55 -8.01 21.78
N LEU A 157 2.73 -7.54 22.21
CA LEU A 157 3.05 -6.11 22.13
C LEU A 157 3.10 -5.64 20.66
N ALA A 158 3.80 -6.38 19.81
CA ALA A 158 3.88 -6.13 18.37
C ALA A 158 2.54 -6.30 17.66
N LEU A 159 1.76 -7.35 17.99
CA LEU A 159 0.46 -7.57 17.36
C LEU A 159 -0.57 -6.53 17.79
N ASP A 160 -0.55 -6.09 19.04
CA ASP A 160 -1.39 -5.01 19.57
C ASP A 160 -1.09 -3.69 18.84
N TYR A 161 0.20 -3.38 18.64
CA TYR A 161 0.65 -2.24 17.84
C TYR A 161 0.09 -2.29 16.41
N PHE A 162 0.24 -3.44 15.72
CA PHE A 162 -0.30 -3.63 14.37
C PHE A 162 -1.83 -3.47 14.34
N ARG A 163 -2.53 -4.12 15.27
CA ARG A 163 -4.00 -4.09 15.40
C ARG A 163 -4.52 -2.67 15.55
N LYS A 164 -3.85 -1.83 16.34
CA LYS A 164 -4.32 -0.50 16.68
C LYS A 164 -3.80 0.60 15.77
N LEU A 165 -2.64 0.47 15.15
CA LEU A 165 -2.09 1.53 14.29
C LEU A 165 -2.12 1.19 12.79
N CYS A 166 -1.92 -0.07 12.43
CA CYS A 166 -1.64 -0.47 11.05
C CYS A 166 -2.83 -1.15 10.34
N ALA A 167 -3.72 -1.79 11.10
CA ALA A 167 -4.77 -2.67 10.57
C ALA A 167 -5.90 -1.95 9.79
N THR A 168 -5.76 -0.68 9.42
CA THR A 168 -6.70 -0.04 8.46
C THR A 168 -6.35 -0.31 6.99
N CYS A 169 -5.20 -0.91 6.69
CA CYS A 169 -4.65 -1.02 5.33
C CYS A 169 -4.62 -2.45 4.74
N HIS A 170 -5.36 -3.41 5.29
CA HIS A 170 -5.42 -4.79 4.77
C HIS A 170 -6.72 -5.10 4.01
N LEU A 171 -6.72 -6.14 3.17
CA LEU A 171 -7.87 -6.48 2.33
C LEU A 171 -9.06 -7.09 3.09
N TRP A 172 -8.81 -7.76 4.23
CA TRP A 172 -9.87 -8.30 5.11
C TRP A 172 -10.69 -7.23 5.85
N LYS A 173 -10.25 -5.97 5.82
CA LYS A 173 -10.97 -4.88 6.49
C LYS A 173 -12.31 -4.71 5.80
N GLN A 174 -13.38 -4.57 6.57
CA GLN A 174 -14.68 -4.29 5.99
C GLN A 174 -14.72 -2.85 5.46
N LYS A 175 -15.35 -2.65 4.31
CA LYS A 175 -15.58 -1.30 3.80
C LYS A 175 -16.72 -0.65 4.60
N ASN A 176 -16.58 0.62 4.97
CA ASN A 176 -17.56 1.40 5.74
C ASN A 176 -17.86 0.89 7.17
N ASP A 177 -16.87 0.30 7.84
CA ASP A 177 -17.00 -0.27 9.19
C ASP A 177 -16.59 0.68 10.33
N LEU A 178 -16.17 1.90 10.01
CA LEU A 178 -15.75 2.93 10.97
C LEU A 178 -16.56 4.22 10.74
N PRO A 179 -17.89 4.23 10.98
CA PRO A 179 -18.78 5.33 10.55
C PRO A 179 -18.38 6.72 11.08
N ASP A 180 -17.75 6.78 12.26
CA ASP A 180 -17.31 8.03 12.89
C ASP A 180 -15.87 8.45 12.50
N ALA A 181 -15.17 7.63 11.71
CA ALA A 181 -13.85 7.94 11.20
C ALA A 181 -13.92 8.69 9.85
N PRO A 182 -12.90 9.49 9.50
CA PRO A 182 -12.81 10.11 8.19
C PRO A 182 -13.07 9.12 7.04
N GLU A 183 -13.80 9.55 6.00
CA GLU A 183 -14.24 8.70 4.89
C GLU A 183 -13.10 7.90 4.25
N PHE A 184 -11.90 8.50 4.20
CA PHE A 184 -10.67 7.84 3.75
C PHE A 184 -10.38 6.48 4.43
N PHE A 185 -10.72 6.28 5.71
CA PHE A 185 -10.56 4.98 6.38
C PHE A 185 -11.66 3.99 6.00
N ASN A 186 -12.86 4.49 5.74
CA ASN A 186 -14.02 3.70 5.33
C ASN A 186 -13.93 3.20 3.89
N GLU A 187 -13.21 3.90 3.02
CA GLU A 187 -12.99 3.48 1.63
C GLU A 187 -11.99 2.32 1.46
N LYS A 188 -11.21 2.00 2.49
CA LYS A 188 -10.19 0.92 2.44
C LYS A 188 -10.79 -0.46 2.67
N GLY A 189 -10.07 -1.48 2.22
CA GLY A 189 -10.47 -2.88 2.35
C GLY A 189 -11.64 -3.26 1.46
N GLY A 190 -12.33 -4.33 1.85
CA GLY A 190 -13.48 -4.90 1.14
C GLY A 190 -13.10 -5.96 0.10
N GLY A 191 -11.94 -6.61 0.26
CA GLY A 191 -11.44 -7.65 -0.62
C GLY A 191 -11.33 -7.21 -2.08
N CYS A 192 -12.04 -7.87 -3.00
CA CYS A 192 -12.03 -7.55 -4.43
C CYS A 192 -12.47 -6.10 -4.71
N SER A 193 -13.41 -5.57 -3.91
CA SER A 193 -13.91 -4.20 -4.02
C SER A 193 -12.91 -3.13 -3.52
N ALA A 194 -11.78 -3.52 -2.96
CA ALA A 194 -10.71 -2.58 -2.64
C ALA A 194 -10.16 -1.93 -3.92
N CYS A 195 -10.03 -2.73 -4.99
CA CYS A 195 -9.42 -2.33 -6.26
C CYS A 195 -10.42 -2.23 -7.40
N HIS A 196 -11.38 -3.16 -7.51
CA HIS A 196 -12.26 -3.29 -8.68
C HIS A 196 -13.51 -2.41 -8.60
N TYR A 197 -13.44 -1.25 -7.96
CA TYR A 197 -14.60 -0.48 -7.52
C TYR A 197 -14.46 1.02 -7.79
N ILE A 198 -15.39 1.61 -8.55
CA ILE A 198 -15.49 3.07 -8.80
C ILE A 198 -16.93 3.58 -8.67
N LEU A 199 -17.13 4.89 -8.45
CA LEU A 199 -18.47 5.47 -8.51
C LEU A 199 -18.79 5.87 -9.96
N PRO A 200 -20.08 5.91 -10.34
CA PRO A 200 -20.50 6.45 -11.62
C PRO A 200 -20.02 7.89 -11.84
N GLN A 201 -19.90 8.29 -13.11
CA GLN A 201 -19.48 9.64 -13.49
C GLN A 201 -20.38 10.72 -12.86
N GLY A 202 -19.76 11.85 -12.48
CA GLY A 202 -20.43 12.96 -11.80
C GLY A 202 -20.52 12.82 -10.28
N VAL A 203 -20.17 11.65 -9.73
CA VAL A 203 -20.15 11.41 -8.28
C VAL A 203 -18.69 11.44 -7.83
N LYS A 204 -18.27 12.55 -7.22
CA LYS A 204 -16.91 12.66 -6.67
C LYS A 204 -16.80 11.78 -5.42
N ARG A 205 -15.76 10.95 -5.36
CA ARG A 205 -15.27 10.41 -4.09
C ARG A 205 -14.36 11.43 -3.43
N LEU A 206 -14.41 11.51 -2.11
CA LEU A 206 -13.38 12.16 -1.31
C LEU A 206 -12.14 11.23 -1.28
N THR A 207 -11.45 11.12 -2.43
CA THR A 207 -10.18 10.39 -2.55
C THR A 207 -9.06 11.13 -1.82
N VAL A 208 -7.88 10.49 -1.69
CA VAL A 208 -6.64 11.12 -1.20
C VAL A 208 -6.26 12.40 -1.98
N THR A 209 -6.79 12.56 -3.19
CA THR A 209 -6.58 13.70 -4.08
C THR A 209 -7.76 14.67 -4.14
N ALA A 210 -8.89 14.34 -3.51
CA ALA A 210 -10.05 15.20 -3.43
C ALA A 210 -10.01 15.95 -2.09
N PHE A 211 -9.84 17.26 -2.19
CA PHE A 211 -9.93 18.18 -1.07
C PHE A 211 -11.27 18.00 -0.35
N GLU A 212 -11.27 18.16 0.97
CA GLU A 212 -12.49 18.29 1.77
C GLU A 212 -13.28 19.53 1.30
N GLU A 213 -14.05 19.37 0.23
CA GLU A 213 -15.30 20.09 0.10
C GLU A 213 -16.26 19.37 1.06
N SER A 214 -16.54 20.03 2.18
CA SER A 214 -17.71 19.73 2.99
C SER A 214 -18.91 19.51 2.08
N ASN A 215 -19.47 18.30 2.10
CA ASN A 215 -20.89 17.97 1.97
C ASN A 215 -21.09 16.60 1.29
N SER A 216 -20.96 15.54 2.07
CA SER A 216 -21.82 14.36 1.91
C SER A 216 -23.13 14.48 2.71
N GLY A 217 -23.43 15.68 3.23
CA GLY A 217 -24.78 16.11 3.57
C GLY A 217 -25.31 17.00 2.47
N GLY A 218 -26.25 16.51 1.65
CA GLY A 218 -27.05 17.40 0.83
C GLY A 218 -27.66 18.48 1.73
N ALA A 219 -27.55 19.74 1.33
CA ALA A 219 -28.12 20.90 2.03
C ALA A 219 -29.67 20.90 2.08
N ASP A 220 -30.31 19.82 1.65
CA ASP A 220 -31.72 19.54 1.86
C ASP A 220 -31.80 18.18 2.55
N GLY A 221 -32.49 18.09 3.70
CA GLY A 221 -32.70 16.87 4.49
C GLY A 221 -33.43 15.70 3.77
N LYS A 222 -33.35 15.61 2.44
CA LYS A 222 -33.74 14.46 1.63
C LYS A 222 -32.53 13.55 1.44
N LYS A 223 -32.61 12.32 1.95
CA LYS A 223 -31.65 11.24 1.65
C LYS A 223 -31.66 10.96 0.14
N ASN A 224 -30.76 11.59 -0.62
CA ASN A 224 -30.53 11.23 -2.01
C ASN A 224 -30.09 9.75 -2.08
N LYS A 225 -30.69 8.99 -2.99
CA LYS A 225 -30.36 7.58 -3.24
C LYS A 225 -28.87 7.49 -3.62
N LYS A 226 -28.05 6.81 -2.80
CA LYS A 226 -26.63 6.63 -3.10
C LYS A 226 -26.51 5.80 -4.40
N PRO A 227 -25.72 6.25 -5.38
CA PRO A 227 -25.61 5.56 -6.66
C PRO A 227 -24.92 4.20 -6.48
N HIS A 228 -25.37 3.19 -7.24
CA HIS A 228 -24.72 1.89 -7.24
C HIS A 228 -23.31 2.03 -7.83
N PRO A 229 -22.29 1.48 -7.17
CA PRO A 229 -20.92 1.51 -7.69
C PRO A 229 -20.70 0.56 -8.88
N LEU A 230 -19.64 0.79 -9.64
CA LEU A 230 -19.30 -0.03 -10.82
C LEU A 230 -18.17 -1.00 -10.49
N ILE A 231 -18.25 -2.22 -11.02
CA ILE A 231 -17.17 -3.21 -10.95
C ILE A 231 -16.31 -3.10 -12.22
N ILE A 232 -15.01 -2.89 -12.04
CA ILE A 232 -14.13 -2.49 -13.14
C ILE A 232 -12.94 -3.42 -13.33
N LYS A 233 -12.59 -3.68 -14.60
CA LYS A 233 -11.35 -4.38 -14.97
C LYS A 233 -10.13 -3.44 -15.01
N LYS A 234 -10.32 -2.21 -15.49
CA LYS A 234 -9.26 -1.19 -15.65
C LYS A 234 -9.16 -0.35 -14.36
N VAL A 235 -8.27 -0.74 -13.45
CA VAL A 235 -8.12 -0.12 -12.12
C VAL A 235 -7.37 1.21 -12.23
N PRO A 236 -7.96 2.33 -11.78
CA PRO A 236 -7.29 3.63 -11.79
C PRO A 236 -6.36 3.79 -10.57
N ASP A 237 -5.35 4.66 -10.69
CA ASP A 237 -4.27 4.77 -9.70
C ASP A 237 -4.76 5.24 -8.32
N GLU A 238 -5.87 5.98 -8.26
CA GLU A 238 -6.45 6.43 -7.00
C GLU A 238 -6.83 5.24 -6.10
N ASN A 239 -7.25 4.11 -6.68
CA ASN A 239 -7.58 2.92 -5.91
C ASN A 239 -6.33 2.31 -5.24
N CYS A 240 -5.17 2.40 -5.87
CA CYS A 240 -3.89 2.00 -5.29
C CYS A 240 -3.44 3.01 -4.22
N ILE A 241 -3.53 4.31 -4.53
CA ILE A 241 -3.08 5.41 -3.67
C ILE A 241 -3.86 5.44 -2.35
N ARG A 242 -5.11 4.97 -2.29
CA ARG A 242 -5.89 4.86 -1.03
C ARG A 242 -5.12 4.17 0.10
N CYS A 243 -4.36 3.12 -0.22
CA CYS A 243 -3.53 2.41 0.76
C CYS A 243 -2.06 2.86 0.67
N HIS A 244 -1.52 3.03 -0.53
CA HIS A 244 -0.11 3.32 -0.77
C HIS A 244 0.29 4.81 -0.62
N ASN A 245 -0.38 5.57 0.26
CA ASN A 245 -0.07 7.00 0.52
C ASN A 245 0.58 7.32 1.88
N ARG A 246 0.74 6.33 2.78
CA ARG A 246 1.36 6.53 4.10
C ARG A 246 2.67 5.76 4.24
N SER A 247 2.59 4.44 4.41
CA SER A 247 3.77 3.57 4.46
C SER A 247 4.54 3.66 3.14
N GLY A 248 5.86 3.82 3.18
CA GLY A 248 6.73 3.99 2.00
C GLY A 248 6.41 5.16 1.04
N ARG A 249 5.22 5.78 1.16
CA ARG A 249 4.68 6.88 0.36
C ARG A 249 4.76 6.66 -1.15
N ILE A 250 4.75 5.41 -1.59
CA ILE A 250 5.01 5.01 -2.99
C ILE A 250 4.00 5.65 -3.95
N GLY A 251 2.70 5.53 -3.67
CA GLY A 251 1.64 6.01 -4.56
C GLY A 251 1.66 7.53 -4.73
N ILE A 252 1.97 8.27 -3.67
CA ILE A 252 2.11 9.73 -3.74
C ILE A 252 3.45 10.15 -4.35
N SER A 253 4.52 9.38 -4.14
CA SER A 253 5.84 9.68 -4.70
C SER A 253 5.87 9.51 -6.21
N TYR A 254 5.18 8.49 -6.74
CA TYR A 254 5.01 8.28 -8.18
C TYR A 254 4.42 9.51 -8.88
N GLY A 255 3.41 10.15 -8.26
CA GLY A 255 2.79 11.38 -8.74
C GLY A 255 3.50 12.68 -8.35
N GLY A 256 4.70 12.62 -7.76
CA GLY A 256 5.46 13.80 -7.35
C GLY A 256 4.84 14.57 -6.18
N ILE A 257 4.10 13.89 -5.31
CA ILE A 257 3.49 14.47 -4.11
C ILE A 257 4.35 14.16 -2.88
N PHE A 258 4.73 15.22 -2.18
CA PHE A 258 5.54 15.23 -0.97
C PHE A 258 4.63 15.54 0.23
N GLU A 259 4.49 14.64 1.19
CA GLU A 259 3.77 14.95 2.43
C GLU A 259 4.66 15.80 3.35
N SER A 260 4.24 17.04 3.59
CA SER A 260 4.93 17.97 4.48
C SER A 260 4.60 17.67 5.94
N GLU A 261 5.45 18.07 6.89
CA GLU A 261 5.24 17.82 8.32
C GLU A 261 4.19 18.74 8.96
N GLY A 262 2.97 18.74 8.41
CA GLY A 262 1.81 19.37 9.06
C GLY A 262 1.83 20.90 9.12
N TYR A 263 2.93 21.57 8.78
CA TYR A 263 3.12 23.00 9.02
C TYR A 263 2.46 23.94 7.99
N GLY A 264 1.73 23.40 7.01
CA GLY A 264 0.95 24.18 6.05
C GLY A 264 1.73 25.20 5.22
N THR A 265 3.04 25.00 5.04
CA THR A 265 3.85 25.85 4.15
C THR A 265 3.97 25.26 2.74
N PRO A 266 4.18 26.11 1.71
CA PRO A 266 4.23 27.57 1.78
C PRO A 266 2.86 28.14 2.16
N TYR A 267 2.84 29.14 3.04
CA TYR A 267 1.62 29.82 3.44
C TYR A 267 1.01 30.54 2.22
N GLU A 268 -0.31 30.52 2.12
CA GLU A 268 -1.08 31.15 1.06
C GLU A 268 -1.93 32.27 1.69
N ASN A 269 -1.70 33.53 1.28
CA ASN A 269 -2.40 34.70 1.80
C ASN A 269 -2.40 34.83 3.34
N GLY A 270 -1.28 34.47 3.99
CA GLY A 270 -1.15 34.50 5.45
C GLY A 270 -1.83 33.34 6.18
N GLY A 271 -2.42 32.38 5.46
CA GLY A 271 -3.00 31.15 5.99
C GLY A 271 -2.24 29.90 5.56
N LEU A 272 -2.55 28.76 6.19
CA LEU A 272 -2.00 27.45 5.82
C LEU A 272 -2.35 27.13 4.36
N SER A 273 -1.44 26.44 3.65
CA SER A 273 -1.63 26.04 2.26
C SER A 273 -2.96 25.32 2.04
N SER A 274 -3.60 25.61 0.91
CA SER A 274 -4.76 24.85 0.43
C SER A 274 -4.40 23.40 0.04
N ARG A 275 -3.11 23.08 -0.13
CA ARG A 275 -2.62 21.76 -0.54
C ARG A 275 -2.65 20.77 0.62
N ARG A 276 -3.76 20.04 0.75
CA ARG A 276 -3.98 19.05 1.81
C ARG A 276 -4.35 17.68 1.25
N LEU A 277 -3.87 16.65 1.93
CA LEU A 277 -4.32 15.26 1.88
C LEU A 277 -5.27 15.01 3.08
N PRO A 278 -6.05 13.92 3.08
CA PRO A 278 -6.94 13.59 4.18
C PRO A 278 -6.24 13.55 5.54
N GLY A 279 -6.93 14.05 6.57
CA GLY A 279 -6.43 14.13 7.94
C GLY A 279 -5.49 15.32 8.19
N ASN A 280 -5.74 16.48 7.56
CA ASN A 280 -4.95 17.71 7.70
C ASN A 280 -3.45 17.55 7.38
N ARG A 281 -3.12 16.68 6.43
CA ARG A 281 -1.72 16.44 6.05
C ARG A 281 -1.38 17.31 4.85
N PHE A 282 -0.50 18.28 5.01
CA PHE A 282 -0.14 19.19 3.93
C PHE A 282 0.82 18.54 2.96
N TYR A 283 0.86 19.03 1.72
CA TYR A 283 1.78 18.48 0.73
C TYR A 283 2.38 19.52 -0.21
N LEU A 284 3.57 19.21 -0.72
CA LEU A 284 4.26 19.93 -1.80
C LEU A 284 4.24 19.08 -3.07
N LYS A 285 4.40 19.75 -4.22
CA LYS A 285 4.64 19.07 -5.49
C LYS A 285 6.11 19.18 -5.84
N ILE A 286 6.71 18.05 -6.18
CA ILE A 286 8.10 17.90 -6.61
C ILE A 286 8.15 17.07 -7.91
N ALA A 287 9.34 16.69 -8.35
CA ALA A 287 9.50 15.91 -9.58
C ALA A 287 8.84 14.53 -9.44
N GLU A 288 7.78 14.29 -10.20
CA GLU A 288 7.13 12.98 -10.34
C GLU A 288 8.03 11.97 -11.07
N ASP A 289 7.66 10.69 -11.02
CA ASP A 289 8.34 9.64 -11.79
C ASP A 289 8.17 9.88 -13.30
N ILE A 290 9.20 9.62 -14.08
CA ILE A 290 9.18 9.80 -15.53
C ILE A 290 8.10 8.96 -16.21
N HIS A 291 7.77 7.78 -15.69
CA HIS A 291 6.70 6.94 -16.22
C HIS A 291 5.33 7.56 -15.95
N HIS A 292 5.11 8.08 -14.73
CA HIS A 292 3.90 8.82 -14.37
C HIS A 292 3.74 10.06 -15.25
N LYS A 293 4.81 10.86 -15.38
CA LYS A 293 4.87 12.05 -16.25
C LYS A 293 4.49 11.76 -17.70
N LYS A 294 4.79 10.55 -18.18
CA LYS A 294 4.44 10.11 -19.53
C LYS A 294 3.00 9.61 -19.62
N GLY A 295 2.33 9.37 -18.49
CA GLY A 295 0.93 8.94 -18.40
C GLY A 295 0.75 7.47 -18.06
N MET A 296 1.79 6.76 -17.61
CA MET A 296 1.66 5.35 -17.22
C MET A 296 1.00 5.22 -15.84
N SER A 297 0.05 4.29 -15.73
CA SER A 297 -0.60 3.91 -14.48
C SER A 297 0.14 2.78 -13.77
N CYS A 298 -0.18 2.54 -12.49
CA CYS A 298 0.40 1.45 -11.70
C CYS A 298 0.26 0.09 -12.39
N ILE A 299 -0.90 -0.18 -12.98
CA ILE A 299 -1.21 -1.46 -13.66
C ILE A 299 -0.51 -1.63 -15.02
N ASP A 300 0.14 -0.59 -15.54
CA ASP A 300 0.94 -0.71 -16.76
C ASP A 300 2.23 -1.51 -16.51
N CYS A 301 2.73 -1.47 -15.27
CA CYS A 301 3.90 -2.20 -14.79
C CYS A 301 3.51 -3.42 -13.93
N HIS A 302 2.68 -3.20 -12.90
CA HIS A 302 2.30 -4.24 -11.95
C HIS A 302 1.29 -5.20 -12.56
N THR A 303 1.64 -6.48 -12.62
CA THR A 303 0.82 -7.49 -13.29
C THR A 303 -0.30 -8.01 -12.38
N ARG A 304 -1.28 -8.69 -12.98
CA ARG A 304 -2.38 -9.32 -12.24
C ARG A 304 -1.88 -10.32 -11.20
N ASP A 305 -1.00 -11.24 -11.59
CA ASP A 305 -0.52 -12.29 -10.68
C ASP A 305 0.49 -11.75 -9.64
N GLU A 306 1.07 -10.57 -9.87
CA GLU A 306 1.85 -9.86 -8.87
C GLU A 306 0.96 -9.16 -7.85
N ILE A 307 -0.10 -8.46 -8.28
CA ILE A 307 -1.01 -7.71 -7.40
C ILE A 307 -1.94 -8.68 -6.66
N MET A 308 -2.70 -9.49 -7.40
CA MET A 308 -3.71 -10.41 -6.84
C MET A 308 -3.08 -11.69 -6.27
N GLY A 309 -1.78 -11.91 -6.49
CA GLY A 309 -1.10 -13.15 -6.16
C GLY A 309 -1.27 -14.22 -7.26
N ASN A 310 -0.44 -15.26 -7.18
CA ASN A 310 -0.44 -16.40 -8.09
C ASN A 310 -0.93 -17.69 -7.40
N GLY A 311 -1.42 -17.60 -6.16
CA GLY A 311 -1.83 -18.74 -5.33
C GLY A 311 -0.75 -19.20 -4.36
N THR A 312 0.51 -18.83 -4.56
CA THR A 312 1.61 -19.10 -3.62
C THR A 312 1.59 -18.10 -2.48
N SER A 313 1.71 -18.59 -1.23
CA SER A 313 1.95 -17.74 -0.06
C SER A 313 3.44 -17.42 0.03
N TYR A 314 3.78 -16.13 -0.02
CA TYR A 314 5.15 -15.63 0.10
C TYR A 314 5.38 -15.06 1.50
N ALA A 315 6.57 -15.27 2.06
CA ALA A 315 6.99 -14.61 3.30
C ALA A 315 7.42 -13.16 3.06
N HIS A 316 8.09 -12.92 1.91
CA HIS A 316 8.66 -11.62 1.59
C HIS A 316 8.16 -11.07 0.25
N TYR A 317 8.16 -9.74 0.11
CA TYR A 317 7.62 -9.09 -1.09
C TYR A 317 8.52 -9.31 -2.31
N GLU A 318 9.83 -9.44 -2.12
CA GLU A 318 10.80 -9.72 -3.17
C GLU A 318 10.56 -11.09 -3.84
N ASP A 319 9.98 -12.05 -3.13
CA ASP A 319 9.62 -13.36 -3.67
C ASP A 319 8.33 -13.29 -4.51
N GLN A 320 7.43 -12.36 -4.19
CA GLN A 320 6.20 -12.13 -4.95
C GLN A 320 6.47 -11.30 -6.22
N LEU A 321 7.38 -10.32 -6.13
CA LEU A 321 7.73 -9.36 -7.19
C LEU A 321 8.26 -10.05 -8.46
N GLU A 322 7.65 -9.75 -9.60
CA GLU A 322 8.08 -10.24 -10.91
C GLU A 322 8.47 -9.10 -11.88
N ILE A 323 7.99 -7.88 -11.65
CA ILE A 323 8.34 -6.72 -12.47
C ILE A 323 9.73 -6.17 -12.08
N SER A 324 10.46 -5.68 -13.08
CA SER A 324 11.68 -4.92 -12.89
C SER A 324 11.95 -4.00 -14.08
N CYS A 325 12.89 -3.07 -13.92
CA CYS A 325 13.32 -2.18 -14.99
C CYS A 325 13.70 -2.96 -16.26
N GLN A 326 14.41 -4.08 -16.13
CA GLN A 326 14.89 -4.91 -17.25
C GLN A 326 13.78 -5.63 -18.02
N VAL A 327 12.59 -5.77 -17.43
CA VAL A 327 11.44 -6.35 -18.14
C VAL A 327 11.08 -5.48 -19.35
N CYS A 328 11.19 -4.17 -19.25
CA CYS A 328 10.99 -3.25 -20.36
C CYS A 328 12.34 -2.76 -20.94
N HIS A 329 13.30 -2.44 -20.10
CA HIS A 329 14.59 -1.89 -20.51
C HIS A 329 15.65 -2.99 -20.64
N SER A 330 15.51 -3.83 -21.65
CA SER A 330 16.54 -4.80 -22.05
C SER A 330 16.55 -5.00 -23.57
N ASN A 331 17.50 -5.80 -24.06
CA ASN A 331 17.58 -6.15 -25.49
C ASN A 331 16.43 -7.05 -25.95
N LYS A 332 15.80 -7.78 -25.02
CA LYS A 332 14.67 -8.70 -25.26
C LYS A 332 13.59 -8.51 -24.20
N PRO A 333 12.86 -7.38 -24.24
CA PRO A 333 11.88 -7.04 -23.21
C PRO A 333 10.62 -7.92 -23.27
N GLY A 334 9.75 -7.74 -22.29
CA GLY A 334 8.44 -8.37 -22.21
C GLY A 334 8.38 -9.67 -21.40
N THR A 335 9.47 -10.10 -20.75
CA THR A 335 9.47 -11.29 -19.89
C THR A 335 9.78 -10.91 -18.44
N THR A 336 8.89 -11.25 -17.52
CA THR A 336 9.03 -10.98 -16.08
C THR A 336 10.11 -11.86 -15.44
N ARG A 337 10.53 -11.55 -14.20
CA ARG A 337 11.47 -12.37 -13.43
C ARG A 337 10.98 -13.82 -13.22
N LYS A 338 9.66 -14.02 -13.27
CA LYS A 338 9.01 -15.33 -13.15
C LYS A 338 8.73 -16.00 -14.50
N GLY A 339 9.32 -15.50 -15.59
CA GLY A 339 9.20 -16.09 -16.92
C GLY A 339 7.87 -15.82 -17.64
N LYS A 340 7.01 -14.95 -17.10
CA LYS A 340 5.72 -14.62 -17.71
C LYS A 340 5.85 -13.52 -18.74
N LYS A 341 4.99 -13.52 -19.75
CA LYS A 341 4.95 -12.47 -20.77
C LYS A 341 4.08 -11.30 -20.32
N LEU A 342 4.55 -10.07 -20.52
CA LEU A 342 3.73 -8.88 -20.35
C LEU A 342 2.69 -8.80 -21.47
N THR A 343 1.41 -8.82 -21.10
CA THR A 343 0.31 -8.81 -22.08
C THR A 343 0.10 -7.46 -22.77
N ASN A 344 0.76 -6.40 -22.29
CA ASN A 344 0.65 -5.05 -22.81
C ASN A 344 1.95 -4.56 -23.47
N LEU A 345 2.89 -5.46 -23.75
CA LEU A 345 4.12 -5.16 -24.48
C LEU A 345 4.13 -5.98 -25.77
N THR A 346 4.33 -5.31 -26.91
CA THR A 346 4.40 -5.94 -28.23
C THR A 346 5.55 -5.36 -29.04
N GLU A 347 5.91 -6.04 -30.11
CA GLU A 347 6.81 -5.53 -31.13
C GLU A 347 6.00 -4.94 -32.29
N ASP A 348 6.38 -3.74 -32.73
CA ASP A 348 5.81 -3.04 -33.88
C ASP A 348 6.95 -2.50 -34.75
N GLN A 349 7.01 -2.93 -36.01
CA GLN A 349 8.04 -2.54 -36.98
C GLN A 349 9.49 -2.65 -36.45
N GLY A 350 9.80 -3.74 -35.73
CA GLY A 350 11.14 -3.97 -35.15
C GLY A 350 11.45 -3.15 -33.89
N LYS A 351 10.44 -2.47 -33.31
CA LYS A 351 10.57 -1.69 -32.07
C LYS A 351 9.61 -2.22 -31.02
N PHE A 352 10.07 -2.33 -29.79
CA PHE A 352 9.20 -2.70 -28.68
C PHE A 352 8.37 -1.49 -28.21
N ILE A 353 7.09 -1.72 -28.03
CA ILE A 353 6.13 -0.74 -27.51
C ILE A 353 5.34 -1.34 -26.35
N LEU A 354 5.01 -0.50 -25.38
CA LEU A 354 4.09 -0.82 -24.29
C LEU A 354 2.80 -0.03 -24.51
N ILE A 355 1.65 -0.68 -24.35
CA ILE A 355 0.33 -0.06 -24.50
C ILE A 355 -0.25 0.15 -23.10
N GLY A 356 -0.61 1.40 -22.78
CA GLY A 356 -1.23 1.75 -21.51
C GLY A 356 -2.59 1.06 -21.35
N ARG A 357 -2.82 0.40 -20.22
CA ARG A 357 -4.05 -0.35 -19.95
C ARG A 357 -5.24 0.57 -19.68
N ASN A 358 -4.98 1.72 -19.05
CA ASN A 358 -6.03 2.69 -18.71
C ASN A 358 -6.30 3.71 -19.82
N ASN A 359 -5.28 4.11 -20.57
CA ASN A 359 -5.38 5.20 -21.55
C ASN A 359 -5.07 4.81 -23.00
N GLU A 360 -4.71 3.54 -23.27
CA GLU A 360 -4.41 3.00 -24.61
C GLU A 360 -3.27 3.72 -25.33
N LYS A 361 -2.53 4.57 -24.61
CA LYS A 361 -1.39 5.30 -25.14
C LYS A 361 -0.24 4.34 -25.42
N VAL A 362 0.42 4.56 -26.56
CA VAL A 362 1.60 3.77 -26.97
C VAL A 362 2.87 4.43 -26.43
N TYR A 363 3.67 3.64 -25.70
CA TYR A 363 4.94 4.04 -25.12
C TYR A 363 6.10 3.31 -25.82
N PRO A 364 7.01 4.04 -26.49
CA PRO A 364 8.22 3.44 -27.02
C PRO A 364 9.11 2.91 -25.90
N VAL A 365 9.46 1.63 -25.96
CA VAL A 365 10.35 0.98 -24.99
C VAL A 365 11.78 1.06 -25.51
N LYS A 366 12.68 1.64 -24.69
CA LYS A 366 14.07 1.87 -25.07
C LYS A 366 15.02 0.98 -24.27
N PRO A 367 16.00 0.33 -24.91
CA PRO A 367 17.03 -0.40 -24.16
C PRO A 367 17.92 0.58 -23.37
N PRO A 368 18.64 0.08 -22.35
CA PRO A 368 19.62 0.88 -21.60
C PRO A 368 20.73 1.41 -22.52
N LYS A 369 21.26 2.61 -22.20
CA LYS A 369 22.40 3.19 -22.94
C LYS A 369 23.67 2.40 -22.66
N LYS A 370 24.42 2.02 -23.69
CA LYS A 370 25.61 1.16 -23.54
C LYS A 370 26.72 1.84 -22.75
N GLU A 371 26.93 3.13 -22.99
CA GLU A 371 28.05 3.91 -22.45
C GLU A 371 27.93 4.07 -20.93
N SER A 372 26.73 4.44 -20.45
CA SER A 372 26.50 4.68 -19.02
C SER A 372 26.08 3.40 -18.27
N CYS A 373 25.22 2.56 -18.85
CA CYS A 373 24.70 1.37 -18.17
C CYS A 373 25.64 0.16 -18.29
N GLY A 374 26.57 0.18 -19.24
CA GLY A 374 27.61 -0.85 -19.41
C GLY A 374 28.90 -0.57 -18.64
N TYR A 375 29.00 0.58 -17.95
CA TYR A 375 30.23 1.01 -17.27
C TYR A 375 30.66 -0.01 -16.20
N PRO A 376 31.86 -0.62 -16.31
CA PRO A 376 32.30 -1.70 -15.42
C PRO A 376 32.26 -1.37 -13.93
N GLY A 377 32.65 -0.14 -13.54
CA GLY A 377 32.66 0.31 -12.15
C GLY A 377 31.28 0.38 -11.51
N HIS A 378 30.21 0.44 -12.30
CA HIS A 378 28.83 0.59 -11.85
C HIS A 378 27.96 -0.66 -12.04
N LYS A 379 28.54 -1.80 -12.44
CA LYS A 379 27.79 -3.05 -12.69
C LYS A 379 26.96 -3.56 -11.50
N ARG A 380 27.31 -3.16 -10.26
CA ARG A 380 26.56 -3.51 -9.05
C ARG A 380 25.37 -2.59 -8.79
N LEU A 381 25.31 -1.40 -9.37
CA LEU A 381 24.21 -0.45 -9.14
C LEU A 381 22.92 -0.98 -9.77
N THR A 382 21.84 -0.92 -9.00
CA THR A 382 20.50 -1.08 -9.57
C THR A 382 20.08 0.16 -10.34
N CYS A 383 19.12 0.01 -11.26
CA CYS A 383 18.66 1.11 -12.11
C CYS A 383 18.10 2.27 -11.27
N GLU A 384 17.30 1.97 -10.25
CA GLU A 384 16.71 2.95 -9.35
C GLU A 384 17.77 3.67 -8.51
N SER A 385 18.88 3.02 -8.14
CA SER A 385 20.00 3.68 -7.45
C SER A 385 20.65 4.78 -8.27
N CYS A 386 20.64 4.62 -9.60
CA CYS A 386 21.14 5.63 -10.55
C CYS A 386 20.06 6.64 -10.94
N HIS A 387 18.80 6.22 -11.11
CA HIS A 387 17.76 7.06 -11.71
C HIS A 387 16.81 7.74 -10.72
N SER A 388 16.80 7.36 -9.44
CA SER A 388 15.95 8.03 -8.44
C SER A 388 16.71 9.18 -7.79
N THR A 389 16.24 10.41 -7.98
CA THR A 389 16.95 11.60 -7.46
C THR A 389 16.53 11.98 -6.06
N TRP A 390 15.40 11.45 -5.58
CA TRP A 390 14.87 11.70 -4.24
C TRP A 390 14.08 10.50 -3.73
N VAL A 391 13.93 10.38 -2.41
CA VAL A 391 13.14 9.30 -1.78
C VAL A 391 12.50 9.81 -0.47
N PRO A 392 11.24 9.47 -0.16
CA PRO A 392 10.64 9.73 1.15
C PRO A 392 11.36 8.95 2.26
N GLN A 393 11.79 9.64 3.32
CA GLN A 393 12.48 9.06 4.47
C GLN A 393 11.85 9.58 5.76
N CYS A 394 11.33 8.68 6.60
CA CYS A 394 10.71 8.99 7.88
C CYS A 394 11.62 8.51 9.00
N TYR A 395 12.16 9.44 9.79
CA TYR A 395 13.19 9.16 10.78
C TYR A 395 12.64 9.15 12.21
N GLY A 396 13.12 8.19 13.00
CA GLY A 396 12.84 8.06 14.44
C GLY A 396 11.36 8.02 14.79
N CYS A 397 10.75 6.83 14.74
CA CYS A 397 9.38 6.59 15.20
C CYS A 397 9.35 6.48 16.72
N HIS A 398 8.62 7.35 17.41
CA HIS A 398 8.45 7.29 18.87
C HIS A 398 7.10 6.67 19.17
N ALA A 399 7.11 5.47 19.73
CA ALA A 399 5.89 4.72 20.05
C ALA A 399 5.74 4.61 21.56
N LYS A 400 4.61 5.08 22.09
CA LYS A 400 4.28 4.97 23.51
C LYS A 400 3.03 4.13 23.69
N ARG A 401 3.09 3.11 24.56
CA ARG A 401 1.92 2.36 25.01
C ARG A 401 1.57 2.74 26.44
N ASP A 402 0.34 3.21 26.66
CA ASP A 402 -0.20 3.50 27.99
C ASP A 402 -1.27 2.48 28.40
N ALA A 403 -0.94 1.60 29.34
CA ALA A 403 -1.82 0.50 29.76
C ALA A 403 -3.05 0.96 30.58
N ARG A 404 -3.14 2.24 30.97
CA ARG A 404 -4.27 2.80 31.73
C ARG A 404 -5.47 3.12 30.85
N GLU A 405 -5.23 3.32 29.56
CA GLU A 405 -6.24 3.74 28.59
C GLU A 405 -6.63 2.60 27.66
N THR A 406 -7.66 2.82 26.83
CA THR A 406 -8.10 1.88 25.79
C THR A 406 -7.92 2.49 24.41
N HIS A 407 -7.69 1.65 23.41
CA HIS A 407 -7.60 2.08 22.02
C HIS A 407 -8.30 1.05 21.12
N LEU A 408 -9.01 1.55 20.11
CA LEU A 408 -9.67 0.76 19.08
C LEU A 408 -8.73 -0.22 18.39
N ASP A 409 -8.97 -1.52 18.60
CA ASP A 409 -8.44 -2.57 17.75
C ASP A 409 -9.17 -2.52 16.39
N LYS A 410 -8.45 -2.12 15.34
CA LYS A 410 -9.01 -1.94 13.99
C LYS A 410 -9.27 -3.26 13.26
N LEU A 411 -8.82 -4.41 13.78
CA LEU A 411 -9.23 -5.72 13.27
C LEU A 411 -10.61 -6.13 13.78
N THR A 412 -10.87 -5.93 15.07
CA THR A 412 -12.10 -6.41 15.74
C THR A 412 -13.16 -5.32 15.94
N LEU A 413 -12.78 -4.05 15.74
CA LEU A 413 -13.60 -2.86 15.97
C LEU A 413 -14.09 -2.73 17.42
N LYS A 414 -13.25 -3.17 18.36
CA LYS A 414 -13.51 -3.07 19.80
C LYS A 414 -12.42 -2.27 20.46
N GLU A 415 -12.78 -1.45 21.44
CA GLU A 415 -11.83 -0.82 22.35
C GLU A 415 -11.14 -1.91 23.18
N THR A 416 -9.81 -1.95 23.18
CA THR A 416 -9.02 -2.88 23.98
C THR A 416 -7.96 -2.15 24.81
N PRO A 417 -7.53 -2.68 25.98
CA PRO A 417 -6.58 -2.00 26.86
C PRO A 417 -5.23 -1.69 26.17
N GLY A 418 -4.62 -0.56 26.53
CA GLY A 418 -3.36 -0.06 25.99
C GLY A 418 -3.57 0.98 24.90
N TRP A 419 -3.45 2.26 25.22
CA TRP A 419 -3.42 3.32 24.22
C TRP A 419 -2.06 3.41 23.55
N TRP A 420 -2.06 3.58 22.22
CA TRP A 420 -0.82 3.74 21.46
C TRP A 420 -0.78 5.13 20.86
N GLU A 421 0.30 5.83 21.13
CA GLU A 421 0.65 7.10 20.50
C GLU A 421 1.91 6.90 19.64
N GLU A 422 1.86 7.36 18.40
CA GLU A 422 2.98 7.29 17.46
C GLU A 422 3.35 8.71 17.01
N GLY A 423 4.59 9.08 17.28
CA GLY A 423 5.23 10.28 16.76
C GLY A 423 6.39 9.93 15.85
N ARG A 424 6.94 10.93 15.17
CA ARG A 424 8.19 10.80 14.41
C ARG A 424 9.09 11.99 14.69
N SER A 425 10.40 11.79 14.60
CA SER A 425 11.37 12.87 14.79
C SER A 425 11.33 13.86 13.64
N TYR A 426 11.45 13.37 12.39
CA TYR A 426 11.33 14.20 11.19
C TYR A 426 11.14 13.39 9.91
N ILE A 427 10.62 14.01 8.84
CA ILE A 427 10.57 13.46 7.48
C ILE A 427 11.44 14.29 6.55
N ARG A 428 12.24 13.60 5.71
CA ARG A 428 13.00 14.22 4.62
C ARG A 428 12.67 13.58 3.29
N TYR A 429 12.82 14.37 2.24
CA TYR A 429 12.67 13.92 0.87
C TYR A 429 13.87 14.45 0.11
N GLU A 430 14.89 13.63 0.07
CA GLU A 430 16.23 14.03 -0.32
C GLU A 430 16.90 12.91 -1.07
N LYS A 431 18.15 13.16 -1.47
CA LYS A 431 19.02 12.22 -2.17
C LYS A 431 19.00 10.83 -1.50
N PRO A 432 18.77 9.74 -2.25
CA PRO A 432 18.73 8.41 -1.66
C PRO A 432 20.07 8.01 -1.02
N MET A 433 19.97 7.31 0.10
CA MET A 433 21.07 6.57 0.70
C MET A 433 21.23 5.22 -0.01
N LEU A 434 22.46 4.73 -0.10
CA LEU A 434 22.79 3.47 -0.77
C LEU A 434 23.33 2.45 0.24
N GLY A 435 23.00 1.19 0.00
CA GLY A 435 23.52 0.03 0.73
C GLY A 435 23.80 -1.13 -0.22
N VAL A 436 24.25 -2.24 0.34
CA VAL A 436 24.52 -3.47 -0.41
C VAL A 436 23.50 -4.54 -0.02
N TRP A 437 22.74 -5.03 -0.99
CA TRP A 437 21.86 -6.18 -0.83
C TRP A 437 22.35 -7.33 -1.71
N GLY A 438 22.88 -8.39 -1.07
CA GLY A 438 23.59 -9.45 -1.78
C GLY A 438 24.81 -8.89 -2.52
N ASP A 439 24.82 -8.94 -3.85
CA ASP A 439 25.89 -8.37 -4.70
C ASP A 439 25.56 -6.97 -5.25
N LYS A 440 24.32 -6.49 -5.06
CA LYS A 440 23.83 -5.24 -5.65
C LYS A 440 23.94 -4.05 -4.71
N VAL A 441 24.16 -2.87 -5.29
CA VAL A 441 24.03 -1.59 -4.61
C VAL A 441 22.61 -1.06 -4.86
N VAL A 442 21.86 -0.90 -3.77
CA VAL A 442 20.43 -0.57 -3.76
C VAL A 442 20.17 0.71 -2.97
N ILE A 443 19.03 1.34 -3.22
CA ILE A 443 18.52 2.41 -2.35
C ILE A 443 18.07 1.81 -1.02
N VAL A 444 18.50 2.44 0.07
CA VAL A 444 18.05 2.15 1.43
C VAL A 444 17.44 3.39 2.07
N THR A 445 16.46 3.17 2.93
CA THR A 445 15.72 4.19 3.67
C THR A 445 15.46 3.69 5.08
N PRO A 446 15.11 4.57 6.04
CA PRO A 446 14.56 4.11 7.32
C PRO A 446 13.36 3.20 7.08
N GLY A 447 13.45 1.95 7.53
CA GLY A 447 12.37 0.98 7.46
C GLY A 447 11.49 1.08 8.71
N CYS A 448 12.07 0.71 9.85
CA CYS A 448 11.51 0.87 11.20
C CYS A 448 12.62 1.42 12.09
N GLN A 449 12.41 2.58 12.71
CA GLN A 449 13.35 3.20 13.63
C GLN A 449 12.62 3.51 14.93
N ASP A 450 12.22 2.45 15.61
CA ASP A 450 11.28 2.53 16.71
C ASP A 450 12.02 2.85 18.00
N VAL A 451 11.53 3.84 18.73
CA VAL A 451 11.86 4.16 20.11
C VAL A 451 10.59 3.89 20.91
N VAL A 452 10.53 2.75 21.58
CA VAL A 452 9.34 2.26 22.26
C VAL A 452 9.40 2.56 23.75
N THR A 453 8.34 3.13 24.30
CA THR A 453 8.15 3.36 25.74
C THR A 453 6.86 2.69 26.20
N LEU A 454 6.93 1.96 27.31
CA LEU A 454 5.81 1.24 27.90
C LEU A 454 5.47 1.82 29.27
N VAL A 455 4.19 2.13 29.47
CA VAL A 455 3.63 2.65 30.71
C VAL A 455 2.64 1.65 31.27
N ASP A 456 2.82 1.28 32.53
CA ASP A 456 1.98 0.30 33.23
C ASP A 456 0.62 0.90 33.68
N LYS A 457 -0.17 0.10 34.40
CA LYS A 457 -1.49 0.50 34.90
C LYS A 457 -1.45 1.50 36.05
N ASP A 458 -0.30 1.65 36.70
CA ASP A 458 -0.10 2.62 37.78
C ASP A 458 0.43 3.96 37.23
N GLY A 459 0.79 4.00 35.94
CA GLY A 459 1.32 5.17 35.25
C GLY A 459 2.83 5.29 35.32
N ASN A 460 3.53 4.24 35.76
CA ASN A 460 4.99 4.20 35.80
C ASN A 460 5.54 3.66 34.48
N ILE A 461 6.76 4.09 34.13
CA ILE A 461 7.48 3.52 32.99
C ILE A 461 7.95 2.12 33.40
N GLU A 462 7.40 1.08 32.76
CA GLU A 462 7.76 -0.33 33.02
C GLU A 462 8.93 -0.80 32.14
N GLY A 463 9.21 -0.09 31.04
CA GLY A 463 10.32 -0.38 30.15
C GLY A 463 10.23 0.29 28.79
N GLY A 464 11.14 -0.09 27.92
CA GLY A 464 11.23 0.39 26.54
C GLY A 464 12.41 -0.21 25.81
N PHE A 465 12.45 -0.02 24.50
CA PHE A 465 13.52 -0.51 23.64
C PHE A 465 13.63 0.30 22.36
N ASN A 466 14.80 0.24 21.73
CA ASN A 466 15.08 0.84 20.44
C ASN A 466 15.27 -0.24 19.38
N ARG A 467 14.67 -0.06 18.20
CA ARG A 467 14.91 -0.94 17.05
C ARG A 467 15.10 -0.16 15.77
N PHE A 468 16.35 -0.02 15.35
CA PHE A 468 16.73 0.88 14.26
C PHE A 468 17.17 0.06 13.04
N THR A 469 16.34 0.10 12.00
CA THR A 469 16.49 -0.72 10.81
C THR A 469 16.33 0.09 9.53
N MET A 470 17.28 -0.09 8.62
CA MET A 470 17.24 0.41 7.26
C MET A 470 16.68 -0.66 6.32
N ALA A 471 15.78 -0.26 5.42
CA ALA A 471 15.14 -1.13 4.45
C ALA A 471 15.44 -0.70 3.01
N ALA A 472 15.63 -1.69 2.13
CA ALA A 472 15.73 -1.46 0.70
C ALA A 472 14.33 -1.18 0.12
N ILE A 473 14.23 -0.21 -0.79
CA ILE A 473 12.94 0.17 -1.39
C ILE A 473 13.14 0.68 -2.83
N ASN A 474 12.16 0.41 -3.71
CA ASN A 474 12.02 1.16 -4.95
C ASN A 474 11.15 2.41 -4.68
N PRO A 475 11.70 3.62 -4.78
CA PRO A 475 11.01 4.83 -4.34
C PRO A 475 9.91 5.30 -5.31
N HIS A 476 9.85 4.77 -6.54
CA HIS A 476 8.95 5.25 -7.60
C HIS A 476 9.14 6.74 -7.88
N THR A 477 10.39 7.17 -8.00
CA THR A 477 10.80 8.56 -8.27
C THR A 477 11.83 8.61 -9.41
N THR A 478 11.75 7.65 -10.32
CA THR A 478 12.67 7.47 -11.45
C THR A 478 12.68 8.71 -12.33
N GLN A 479 13.86 9.24 -12.64
CA GLN A 479 14.04 10.40 -13.50
C GLN A 479 14.66 10.01 -14.84
N ALA A 480 14.40 10.83 -15.85
CA ALA A 480 14.93 10.63 -17.20
C ALA A 480 16.47 10.69 -17.25
N LYS A 481 17.08 11.48 -16.36
CA LYS A 481 18.53 11.57 -16.19
C LYS A 481 18.94 10.83 -14.91
N GLY A 482 20.07 10.14 -14.97
CA GLY A 482 20.69 9.57 -13.77
C GLY A 482 21.26 10.65 -12.84
N ARG A 483 21.58 10.26 -11.61
CA ARG A 483 22.25 11.06 -10.60
C ARG A 483 23.65 11.49 -11.05
N GLN A 484 24.12 12.60 -10.51
CA GLN A 484 25.47 13.10 -10.80
C GLN A 484 26.52 12.28 -10.06
N CYS A 485 27.76 12.25 -10.55
CA CYS A 485 28.85 11.51 -9.91
C CYS A 485 29.06 11.95 -8.45
N ALA A 486 29.00 13.27 -8.19
CA ALA A 486 29.17 13.83 -6.85
C ALA A 486 28.10 13.37 -5.85
N ASP A 487 26.87 13.10 -6.33
CA ASP A 487 25.78 12.61 -5.47
C ASP A 487 26.09 11.26 -4.84
N CYS A 488 26.94 10.44 -5.46
CA CYS A 488 27.32 9.12 -4.98
C CYS A 488 28.74 9.07 -4.42
N HIS A 489 29.68 9.81 -5.01
CA HIS A 489 31.09 9.74 -4.66
C HIS A 489 31.56 10.79 -3.65
N SER A 490 30.74 11.81 -3.37
CA SER A 490 31.11 12.91 -2.47
C SER A 490 30.07 13.18 -1.37
N SER A 491 28.87 12.58 -1.47
CA SER A 491 27.78 12.77 -0.52
C SER A 491 27.87 11.77 0.65
N PRO A 492 28.16 12.21 1.89
CA PRO A 492 28.18 11.29 3.04
C PRO A 492 26.82 10.65 3.30
N LYS A 493 25.74 11.42 3.13
CA LYS A 493 24.37 10.93 3.27
C LYS A 493 24.07 9.77 2.32
N THR A 494 24.53 9.87 1.07
CA THR A 494 24.33 8.80 0.09
C THR A 494 25.14 7.55 0.42
N LEU A 495 26.30 7.71 1.04
CA LEU A 495 27.17 6.61 1.47
C LEU A 495 26.72 5.92 2.77
N GLY A 496 25.63 6.39 3.37
CA GLY A 496 25.13 5.87 4.64
C GLY A 496 25.83 6.42 5.87
N LEU A 497 26.72 7.40 5.71
CA LEU A 497 27.34 8.10 6.83
C LEU A 497 26.37 9.09 7.49
N GLY A 498 25.29 9.51 6.82
CA GLY A 498 24.37 10.55 7.29
C GLY A 498 24.73 11.95 6.77
N GLU A 499 23.86 12.93 7.02
CA GLU A 499 24.18 14.33 6.73
C GLU A 499 25.33 14.80 7.63
N GLY A 500 26.31 15.50 7.04
CA GLY A 500 27.54 15.86 7.74
C GLY A 500 28.67 16.19 6.79
N THR A 501 29.87 16.30 7.36
CA THR A 501 31.09 16.64 6.60
C THR A 501 32.08 15.49 6.67
N VAL A 502 32.56 15.06 5.50
CA VAL A 502 33.69 14.13 5.38
C VAL A 502 34.94 14.94 5.06
N THR A 503 35.99 14.71 5.84
CA THR A 503 37.31 15.32 5.63
C THR A 503 38.36 14.24 5.52
N LYS A 504 39.39 14.48 4.69
CA LYS A 504 40.60 13.65 4.65
C LYS A 504 41.78 14.50 5.11
N LYS A 505 42.52 14.01 6.12
CA LYS A 505 43.71 14.66 6.66
C LYS A 505 44.76 13.63 7.02
N ASP A 506 46.00 13.84 6.59
CA ASP A 506 47.14 12.94 6.79
C ASP A 506 46.82 11.51 6.32
N GLY A 507 46.12 11.39 5.19
CA GLY A 507 45.67 10.12 4.62
C GLY A 507 44.48 9.46 5.35
N LYS A 508 43.97 10.03 6.44
CA LYS A 508 42.87 9.48 7.23
C LYS A 508 41.55 10.19 6.93
N TRP A 509 40.50 9.40 6.73
CA TRP A 509 39.14 9.91 6.58
C TRP A 509 38.50 10.10 7.95
N ALA A 510 37.79 11.21 8.12
CA ALA A 510 36.97 11.51 9.29
C ALA A 510 35.59 12.00 8.84
N PHE A 511 34.57 11.73 9.66
CA PHE A 511 33.21 12.18 9.42
C PHE A 511 32.69 12.91 10.67
N THR A 512 32.07 14.07 10.46
CA THR A 512 31.39 14.83 11.51
C THR A 512 29.89 14.86 11.19
N PRO A 513 29.04 14.16 11.97
CA PRO A 513 27.59 14.11 11.71
C PRO A 513 26.89 15.41 12.10
N VAL A 514 25.80 15.72 11.39
CA VAL A 514 24.81 16.73 11.85
C VAL A 514 23.88 16.14 12.89
N ASP A 515 23.35 14.94 12.65
CA ASP A 515 22.49 14.25 13.61
C ASP A 515 23.33 13.46 14.63
N GLN A 516 23.08 13.70 15.91
CA GLN A 516 23.78 13.10 17.04
C GLN A 516 22.90 12.13 17.84
N GLY A 517 21.75 11.74 17.28
CA GLY A 517 20.76 10.90 17.93
C GLY A 517 20.00 11.62 19.05
N VAL A 518 19.18 10.85 19.75
CA VAL A 518 18.34 11.32 20.87
C VAL A 518 18.58 10.49 22.11
N GLU A 519 18.30 11.05 23.28
CA GLU A 519 18.29 10.28 24.54
C GLU A 519 17.02 9.43 24.63
N THR A 520 17.19 8.17 25.03
CA THR A 520 16.10 7.20 25.21
C THR A 520 16.31 6.42 26.50
N LEU A 521 15.39 5.50 26.82
CA LEU A 521 15.52 4.62 28.00
C LEU A 521 16.74 3.68 27.90
N GLU A 522 17.21 3.33 26.70
CA GLU A 522 18.41 2.51 26.48
C GLU A 522 19.69 3.34 26.29
N GLY A 523 19.61 4.66 26.52
CA GLY A 523 20.70 5.61 26.31
C GLY A 523 20.61 6.36 24.97
N ARG A 524 21.69 7.05 24.62
CA ARG A 524 21.75 7.85 23.38
C ARG A 524 21.80 6.97 22.14
N THR A 525 20.91 7.25 21.20
CA THR A 525 20.88 6.55 19.92
C THR A 525 22.01 7.03 19.00
N VAL A 526 22.30 6.26 17.95
CA VAL A 526 23.01 6.83 16.79
C VAL A 526 22.12 7.88 16.11
N GLY A 527 22.71 8.78 15.33
CA GLY A 527 21.90 9.68 14.49
C GLY A 527 21.09 8.86 13.48
N PHE A 528 19.87 9.29 13.23
CA PHE A 528 18.88 8.48 12.55
C PHE A 528 19.25 8.21 11.08
N ASP A 529 20.06 9.05 10.45
CA ASP A 529 20.54 8.86 9.09
C ASP A 529 21.92 8.20 8.97
N ASN A 530 22.55 7.78 10.09
CA ASN A 530 23.82 7.07 10.10
C ASN A 530 23.60 5.54 10.03
N PHE A 531 23.72 4.94 8.84
CA PHE A 531 23.70 3.48 8.68
C PHE A 531 25.07 2.86 9.01
N VAL A 532 26.15 3.60 8.80
CA VAL A 532 27.54 3.15 8.97
C VAL A 532 28.44 4.29 9.45
N ASP A 533 29.53 3.95 10.13
CA ASP A 533 30.60 4.90 10.42
C ASP A 533 31.63 5.00 9.28
N ILE A 534 32.55 5.96 9.38
CA ILE A 534 33.59 6.20 8.36
C ILE A 534 34.58 5.03 8.18
N ASN A 535 34.66 4.13 9.18
CA ASN A 535 35.52 2.94 9.13
C ASN A 535 34.79 1.73 8.53
N GLY A 536 33.49 1.84 8.27
CA GLY A 536 32.66 0.76 7.74
C GLY A 536 32.01 -0.13 8.80
N LYS A 537 31.98 0.29 10.07
CA LYS A 537 31.23 -0.40 11.12
C LYS A 537 29.75 -0.06 10.97
N GLN A 538 28.92 -1.08 10.81
CA GLN A 538 27.47 -0.93 10.75
C GLN A 538 26.93 -0.40 12.08
N LEU A 539 26.06 0.62 12.01
CA LEU A 539 25.48 1.31 13.17
C LEU A 539 23.99 0.99 13.38
N GLN A 540 23.29 0.58 12.32
CA GLN A 540 21.88 0.21 12.36
C GLN A 540 21.66 -1.11 11.62
N HIS A 541 20.56 -1.82 11.89
CA HIS A 541 20.25 -3.09 11.23
C HIS A 541 19.84 -2.90 9.77
N GLY A 542 20.07 -3.91 8.94
CA GLY A 542 19.39 -4.03 7.64
C GLY A 542 18.09 -4.83 7.79
N SER A 543 17.12 -4.57 6.94
CA SER A 543 15.83 -5.27 6.95
C SER A 543 15.90 -6.76 6.60
N ARG A 544 17.05 -7.19 6.06
CA ARG A 544 17.40 -8.58 5.74
C ARG A 544 18.83 -8.82 6.19
N ASP A 545 19.17 -10.06 6.49
CA ASP A 545 20.51 -10.45 6.96
C ASP A 545 21.62 -10.12 5.93
N ASN A 546 21.27 -10.12 4.64
CA ASN A 546 22.17 -9.78 3.54
C ASN A 546 22.02 -8.34 3.03
N LEU A 547 21.28 -7.48 3.74
CA LEU A 547 21.23 -6.04 3.50
C LEU A 547 22.14 -5.33 4.51
N ARG A 548 23.20 -4.69 4.03
CA ARG A 548 24.22 -4.04 4.87
C ARG A 548 24.63 -2.69 4.30
N PRO A 549 25.26 -1.79 5.09
CA PRO A 549 25.91 -0.64 4.51
C PRO A 549 27.18 -1.04 3.73
N PHE A 550 27.82 -0.06 3.10
CA PHE A 550 29.17 -0.23 2.56
C PHE A 550 30.16 -0.55 3.68
N ASN A 551 31.11 -1.44 3.38
CA ASN A 551 32.23 -1.68 4.28
C ASN A 551 33.31 -0.60 4.12
N GLY A 552 34.33 -0.61 4.99
CA GLY A 552 35.37 0.43 5.00
C GLY A 552 36.20 0.49 3.72
N GLU A 553 36.39 -0.63 3.02
CA GLU A 553 37.11 -0.66 1.75
C GLU A 553 36.27 -0.06 0.61
N GLU A 554 34.99 -0.42 0.55
CA GLU A 554 34.01 0.15 -0.38
C GLU A 554 33.91 1.67 -0.18
N LEU A 555 33.73 2.15 1.06
CA LEU A 555 33.69 3.58 1.38
C LEU A 555 34.95 4.32 0.92
N ARG A 556 36.14 3.80 1.25
CA ARG A 556 37.42 4.42 0.86
C ARG A 556 37.57 4.51 -0.65
N ARG A 557 37.17 3.47 -1.40
CA ARG A 557 37.24 3.47 -2.86
C ARG A 557 36.27 4.48 -3.46
N ILE A 558 35.05 4.57 -2.93
CA ILE A 558 34.02 5.48 -3.43
C ILE A 558 34.41 6.93 -3.17
N LEU A 559 34.80 7.26 -1.93
CA LEU A 559 35.22 8.61 -1.53
C LEU A 559 36.47 9.07 -2.27
N ARG A 560 37.41 8.16 -2.56
CA ARG A 560 38.60 8.48 -3.36
C ARG A 560 38.23 8.98 -4.75
N VAL A 561 37.26 8.35 -5.43
CA VAL A 561 36.77 8.84 -6.73
C VAL A 561 36.16 10.24 -6.58
N GLY A 562 35.54 10.54 -5.45
CA GLY A 562 35.05 11.88 -5.12
C GLY A 562 36.12 12.98 -5.21
N LEU A 563 37.38 12.67 -4.87
CA LEU A 563 38.51 13.60 -5.01
C LEU A 563 38.90 13.86 -6.48
N CYS A 564 38.57 12.94 -7.39
CA CYS A 564 38.87 13.05 -8.81
C CYS A 564 37.85 13.92 -9.57
N LEU A 565 36.65 14.12 -9.01
CA LEU A 565 35.52 14.70 -9.74
C LEU A 565 35.69 16.17 -10.14
N GLN A 566 36.63 16.90 -9.53
CA GLN A 566 36.93 18.27 -9.97
C GLN A 566 37.58 18.31 -11.36
N CYS A 567 38.32 17.26 -11.73
CA CYS A 567 39.01 17.17 -13.02
C CYS A 567 38.35 16.16 -13.98
N HIS A 568 37.70 15.12 -13.43
CA HIS A 568 37.19 13.98 -14.19
C HIS A 568 35.68 13.83 -14.03
N THR A 569 34.92 14.51 -14.89
CA THR A 569 33.45 14.67 -14.76
C THR A 569 32.63 13.78 -15.70
N SER A 570 33.26 12.95 -16.53
CA SER A 570 32.57 12.11 -17.53
C SER A 570 32.94 10.63 -17.41
N TYR A 571 32.03 9.76 -17.86
CA TYR A 571 32.18 8.30 -17.82
C TYR A 571 33.25 7.77 -18.79
N ASP A 572 33.47 8.47 -19.89
CA ASP A 572 34.44 8.14 -20.94
C ASP A 572 35.83 8.72 -20.66
N ASP A 573 36.02 9.38 -19.51
CA ASP A 573 37.32 9.90 -19.11
C ASP A 573 38.36 8.76 -19.02
N PRO A 574 39.51 8.87 -19.70
CA PRO A 574 40.55 7.85 -19.68
C PRO A 574 41.05 7.47 -18.29
N ALA A 575 40.94 8.37 -17.30
CA ALA A 575 41.27 8.08 -15.91
C ALA A 575 40.48 6.89 -15.33
N TYR A 576 39.28 6.64 -15.89
CA TYR A 576 38.35 5.61 -15.41
C TYR A 576 38.38 4.30 -16.20
N LEU A 577 38.96 4.27 -17.42
CA LEU A 577 38.97 3.08 -18.30
C LEU A 577 39.81 1.91 -17.74
N ASN A 578 40.81 2.21 -16.91
CA ASN A 578 41.63 1.24 -16.18
C ASN A 578 41.93 1.78 -14.77
N TYR A 579 40.86 2.12 -14.05
CA TYR A 579 40.98 2.72 -12.72
C TYR A 579 41.70 1.78 -11.75
N ASP A 580 42.84 2.24 -11.25
CA ASP A 580 43.55 1.61 -10.15
C ASP A 580 43.47 2.53 -8.92
N PRO A 581 42.84 2.10 -7.81
CA PRO A 581 42.74 2.90 -6.59
C PRO A 581 44.11 3.25 -5.98
N LYS A 582 45.20 2.59 -6.37
CA LYS A 582 46.57 2.88 -5.90
C LYS A 582 47.31 3.90 -6.78
N ARG A 583 46.80 4.22 -7.97
CA ARG A 583 47.48 5.14 -8.90
C ARG A 583 47.46 6.56 -8.36
N PRO A 584 48.60 7.19 -8.02
CA PRO A 584 48.62 8.55 -7.51
C PRO A 584 48.12 9.54 -8.58
N CYS A 585 47.47 10.62 -8.14
CA CYS A 585 47.07 11.69 -9.04
C CYS A 585 48.32 12.51 -9.42
N PRO A 586 48.55 12.79 -10.72
CA PRO A 586 49.73 13.54 -11.16
C PRO A 586 49.65 15.04 -10.88
N VAL A 587 48.45 15.58 -10.63
CA VAL A 587 48.19 17.02 -10.49
C VAL A 587 47.72 17.43 -9.09
N TYR A 588 47.12 16.50 -8.34
CA TYR A 588 46.61 16.76 -7.00
C TYR A 588 47.30 15.84 -5.99
N ARG A 589 47.93 16.43 -4.98
CA ARG A 589 48.47 15.67 -3.86
C ARG A 589 47.32 15.32 -2.93
N GLU A 590 46.97 14.04 -2.85
CA GLU A 590 45.93 13.57 -1.94
C GLU A 590 46.28 13.96 -0.48
N PRO A 591 45.35 14.54 0.29
CA PRO A 591 45.56 15.00 1.66
C PRO A 591 45.56 13.87 2.69
#